data_AF-A0A526QPC0-F1
#
_entry.id   AF-A0A526QPC0-F1
#
_cell.length_a   1.000
_cell.length_b   1.000
_cell.length_c   1.000
_cell.angle_alpha   90.00
_cell.angle_beta   90.00
_cell.angle_gamma   90.00
#
_symmetry.space_group_name_H-M   'P 1'
#
loop_
_entity.id
_entity.type
_entity.pdbx_description
1 polymer ?
#
loop_
_entity_poly.entity_id
_entity_poly.type
_entity_poly.pdbx_seq_one_letter_code
_entity_poly.pdbx_strand_id
1 'polypeptide(L)'
;MSAVRKAQPDQGERLLVIACGMIAREVLAVKQQLGLDHLDLTCLPAEFHFYPDRIPPAMDNAIEKAKAEGYRHIFVGYADCGTGGMLDRICEKHGVERMAGPHCFAFYQGMDAYAKVADDDMMSFYMTDFLCRQFDAFFMKPLGLDKHPELIKDYFGNYQKLVY
;
A
#
# COMPACT_ATOMS: atom_id res chain seq x y z
N MET A 1 -42.39 -6.58 1.81
CA MET A 1 -41.61 -5.39 1.42
C MET A 1 -40.46 -5.87 0.55
N SER A 2 -40.54 -5.62 -0.75
CA SER A 2 -39.53 -6.07 -1.72
C SER A 2 -38.27 -5.22 -1.57
N ALA A 3 -37.14 -5.85 -1.23
CA ALA A 3 -35.85 -5.18 -1.22
C ALA A 3 -35.53 -4.76 -2.66
N VAL A 4 -35.52 -3.46 -2.92
CA VAL A 4 -35.03 -2.91 -4.18
C VAL A 4 -33.54 -3.26 -4.26
N ARG A 5 -33.19 -4.25 -5.09
CA ARG A 5 -31.79 -4.48 -5.49
C ARG A 5 -31.33 -3.20 -6.18
N LYS A 6 -30.48 -2.42 -5.52
CA LYS A 6 -29.69 -1.38 -6.19
C LYS A 6 -28.97 -2.06 -7.35
N ALA A 7 -29.20 -1.58 -8.57
CA ALA A 7 -28.43 -2.01 -9.73
C ALA A 7 -26.94 -1.72 -9.40
N GLN A 8 -26.09 -2.72 -9.56
CA GLN A 8 -24.65 -2.50 -9.45
C GLN A 8 -24.23 -1.53 -10.55
N PRO A 9 -23.46 -0.48 -10.23
CA PRO A 9 -22.96 0.44 -11.25
C PRO A 9 -22.16 -0.33 -12.29
N ASP A 10 -22.26 0.11 -13.55
CA ASP A 10 -21.42 -0.40 -14.64
C ASP A 10 -19.94 -0.25 -14.27
N GLN A 11 -19.06 -1.15 -14.73
CA GLN A 11 -17.64 -1.11 -14.38
C GLN A 11 -16.99 0.24 -14.73
N GLY A 12 -17.46 0.90 -15.80
CA GLY A 12 -17.00 2.24 -16.16
C GLY A 12 -17.35 3.34 -15.15
N GLU A 13 -18.28 3.13 -14.22
CA GLU A 13 -18.67 4.08 -13.16
C GLU A 13 -18.06 3.73 -11.80
N ARG A 14 -17.37 2.59 -11.70
CA ARG A 14 -16.72 2.13 -10.47
C ARG A 14 -15.30 2.69 -10.36
N LEU A 15 -14.87 2.93 -9.13
CA LEU A 15 -13.50 3.30 -8.82
C LEU A 15 -12.69 2.04 -8.51
N LEU A 16 -11.66 1.75 -9.30
CA LEU A 16 -10.69 0.72 -8.94
C LEU A 16 -9.55 1.34 -8.14
N VAL A 17 -9.33 0.83 -6.93
CA VAL A 17 -8.10 1.08 -6.17
C VAL A 17 -7.13 -0.06 -6.40
N ILE A 18 -5.92 0.26 -6.88
CA ILE A 18 -4.81 -0.70 -7.01
C ILE A 18 -3.82 -0.42 -5.86
N ALA A 19 -3.89 -1.21 -4.78
CA ALA A 19 -3.17 -0.93 -3.54
C ALA A 19 -2.06 -1.94 -3.22
N CYS A 20 -1.30 -1.65 -2.16
CA CYS A 20 -0.44 -2.65 -1.54
C CYS A 20 -1.29 -3.67 -0.77
N GLY A 21 -0.95 -4.95 -0.89
CA GLY A 21 -1.61 -6.00 -0.10
C GLY A 21 -1.55 -5.78 1.42
N MET A 22 -0.54 -5.04 1.91
CA MET A 22 -0.39 -4.72 3.34
C MET A 22 -1.44 -3.76 3.89
N ILE A 23 -2.10 -2.96 3.03
CA ILE A 23 -3.13 -1.98 3.44
C ILE A 23 -4.55 -2.39 3.00
N ALA A 24 -4.68 -3.59 2.41
CA ALA A 24 -5.93 -4.03 1.81
C ALA A 24 -7.06 -4.11 2.85
N ARG A 25 -6.74 -4.56 4.06
CA ARG A 25 -7.69 -4.64 5.19
C ARG A 25 -8.23 -3.26 5.55
N GLU A 26 -7.37 -2.26 5.63
CA GLU A 26 -7.72 -0.89 6.01
C GLU A 26 -8.58 -0.24 4.92
N VAL A 27 -8.23 -0.43 3.64
CA VAL A 27 -9.06 0.06 2.51
C VAL A 27 -10.45 -0.58 2.54
N LEU A 28 -10.54 -1.89 2.79
CA LEU A 28 -11.84 -2.59 2.92
C LEU A 28 -12.64 -2.12 4.13
N ALA A 29 -11.98 -1.86 5.26
CA ALA A 29 -12.63 -1.34 6.46
C ALA A 29 -13.23 0.06 6.21
N VAL A 30 -12.48 0.96 5.58
CA VAL A 30 -12.96 2.29 5.18
C VAL A 30 -14.11 2.18 4.19
N LYS A 31 -13.97 1.32 3.17
CA LYS A 31 -15.04 1.04 2.19
C LYS A 31 -16.34 0.63 2.88
N GLN A 32 -16.27 -0.31 3.83
CA GLN A 32 -17.43 -0.80 4.56
C GLN A 32 -18.03 0.27 5.48
N GLN A 33 -17.19 0.97 6.26
CA GLN A 33 -17.63 1.98 7.22
C GLN A 33 -18.33 3.17 6.55
N LEU A 34 -17.86 3.55 5.36
CA LEU A 34 -18.39 4.70 4.61
C LEU A 34 -19.41 4.31 3.52
N GLY A 35 -19.71 3.01 3.35
CA GLY A 35 -20.68 2.54 2.34
C GLY A 35 -20.24 2.82 0.89
N LEU A 36 -18.93 2.71 0.60
CA LEU A 36 -18.35 2.97 -0.72
C LEU A 36 -18.53 1.78 -1.67
N ASP A 37 -19.77 1.39 -1.96
CA ASP A 37 -20.09 0.18 -2.75
C ASP A 37 -19.57 0.21 -4.20
N HIS A 38 -19.26 1.40 -4.70
CA HIS A 38 -18.70 1.64 -6.04
C HIS A 38 -17.19 1.45 -6.11
N LEU A 39 -16.51 1.23 -4.98
CA LEU A 39 -15.06 1.01 -4.92
C LEU A 39 -14.75 -0.49 -5.07
N ASP A 40 -13.95 -0.82 -6.08
CA ASP A 40 -13.30 -2.12 -6.22
C ASP A 40 -11.85 -2.03 -5.77
N LEU A 41 -11.31 -3.12 -5.23
CA LEU A 41 -9.95 -3.20 -4.72
C LEU A 41 -9.23 -4.38 -5.35
N THR A 42 -8.07 -4.11 -5.93
CA THR A 42 -7.08 -5.12 -6.27
C THR A 42 -5.74 -4.75 -5.64
N CYS A 43 -4.84 -5.73 -5.50
CA CYS A 43 -3.56 -5.53 -4.84
C CYS A 43 -2.41 -6.03 -5.70
N LEU A 44 -1.31 -5.28 -5.70
CA LEU A 44 -0.02 -5.83 -6.11
C LEU A 44 0.53 -6.74 -5.00
N PRO A 45 1.47 -7.65 -5.33
CA PRO A 45 2.11 -8.51 -4.34
C PRO A 45 2.72 -7.71 -3.18
N ALA A 46 2.35 -8.09 -1.95
CA ALA A 46 2.84 -7.41 -0.74
C ALA A 46 4.36 -7.52 -0.57
N GLU A 47 5.00 -8.55 -1.15
CA GLU A 47 6.46 -8.71 -1.15
C GLU A 47 7.21 -7.57 -1.85
N PHE A 48 6.56 -6.78 -2.70
CA PHE A 48 7.19 -5.61 -3.33
C PHE A 48 7.57 -4.53 -2.33
N HIS A 49 7.11 -4.63 -1.07
CA HIS A 49 7.63 -3.82 0.03
C HIS A 49 9.16 -3.96 0.21
N PHE A 50 9.74 -5.11 -0.15
CA PHE A 50 11.19 -5.32 -0.15
C PHE A 50 11.88 -4.96 -1.47
N TYR A 51 11.11 -4.86 -2.55
CA TYR A 51 11.58 -4.68 -3.93
C TYR A 51 10.82 -3.52 -4.60
N PRO A 52 11.03 -2.28 -4.12
CA PRO A 52 10.26 -1.14 -4.59
C PRO A 52 10.45 -0.86 -6.09
N ASP A 53 11.57 -1.27 -6.67
CA ASP A 53 11.86 -1.23 -8.11
C ASP A 53 10.85 -2.03 -8.97
N ARG A 54 10.15 -3.01 -8.38
CA ARG A 54 9.12 -3.81 -9.05
C ARG A 54 7.75 -3.15 -9.05
N ILE A 55 7.51 -2.15 -8.19
CA ILE A 55 6.21 -1.47 -8.08
C ILE A 55 5.84 -0.73 -9.37
N PRO A 56 6.70 0.14 -9.96
CA PRO A 56 6.34 0.88 -11.16
C PRO A 56 5.92 0.01 -12.36
N PRO A 57 6.70 -1.02 -12.80
CA PRO A 57 6.29 -1.83 -13.95
C PRO A 57 5.06 -2.70 -13.64
N ALA A 58 4.88 -3.16 -12.41
CA ALA A 58 3.69 -3.92 -12.04
C ALA A 58 2.44 -3.04 -12.00
N MET A 59 2.56 -1.80 -11.53
CA MET A 59 1.48 -0.82 -11.53
C MET A 59 1.07 -0.45 -12.96
N ASP A 60 2.05 -0.23 -13.84
CA ASP A 60 1.82 0.06 -15.27
C ASP A 60 0.93 -1.02 -15.91
N ASN A 61 1.33 -2.28 -15.78
CA ASN A 61 0.57 -3.43 -16.26
C ASN A 61 -0.82 -3.55 -15.63
N ALA A 62 -0.93 -3.27 -14.33
CA ALA A 62 -2.21 -3.35 -13.62
C ALA A 62 -3.21 -2.27 -14.09
N ILE A 63 -2.72 -1.05 -14.36
CA ILE A 63 -3.54 0.04 -14.90
C ILE A 63 -3.97 -0.27 -16.34
N GLU A 64 -3.06 -0.75 -17.19
CA GLU A 64 -3.38 -1.11 -18.58
C GLU A 64 -4.44 -2.22 -18.63
N LYS A 65 -4.30 -3.24 -17.78
CA LYS A 65 -5.29 -4.31 -17.64
C LYS A 65 -6.65 -3.76 -17.17
N ALA A 66 -6.67 -2.92 -16.13
CA ALA A 66 -7.91 -2.35 -15.62
C ALA A 66 -8.65 -1.50 -16.66
N LYS A 67 -7.91 -0.70 -17.44
CA LYS A 67 -8.47 0.07 -18.56
C LYS A 67 -9.06 -0.85 -19.63
N ALA A 68 -8.38 -1.95 -19.97
CA ALA A 68 -8.88 -2.93 -20.93
C ALA A 68 -10.14 -3.67 -20.42
N GLU A 69 -10.28 -3.83 -19.11
CA GLU A 69 -11.48 -4.37 -18.44
C GLU A 69 -12.63 -3.35 -18.38
N GLY A 70 -12.38 -2.08 -18.69
CA GLY A 70 -13.42 -1.05 -18.79
C GLY A 70 -13.46 -0.04 -17.63
N TYR A 71 -12.53 -0.11 -16.67
CA TYR A 71 -12.44 0.90 -15.61
C TYR A 71 -12.02 2.25 -16.19
N ARG A 72 -12.84 3.28 -15.94
CA ARG A 72 -12.51 4.68 -16.28
C ARG A 72 -11.93 5.45 -15.10
N HIS A 73 -12.20 5.01 -13.87
CA HIS A 73 -11.72 5.64 -12.65
C HIS A 73 -10.77 4.68 -11.93
N ILE A 74 -9.50 5.04 -11.87
CA ILE A 74 -8.44 4.25 -11.24
C ILE A 74 -7.68 5.16 -10.27
N PHE A 75 -7.47 4.67 -9.06
CA PHE A 75 -6.67 5.32 -8.04
C PHE A 75 -5.58 4.38 -7.55
N VAL A 76 -4.35 4.88 -7.52
CA VAL A 76 -3.19 4.11 -7.09
C VAL A 76 -3.09 4.19 -5.56
N GLY A 77 -3.46 3.11 -4.88
CA GLY A 77 -3.37 2.94 -3.43
C GLY A 77 -1.95 2.72 -2.92
N TYR A 78 -0.96 3.33 -3.57
CA TYR A 78 0.44 3.33 -3.19
C TYR A 78 0.90 4.78 -2.97
N ALA A 79 1.66 4.99 -1.90
CA ALA A 79 2.49 6.18 -1.75
C ALA A 79 3.76 6.02 -2.64
N ASP A 80 4.78 6.87 -2.48
CA ASP A 80 6.04 6.65 -3.21
C ASP A 80 6.64 5.26 -2.91
N CYS A 81 6.53 4.79 -1.67
CA CYS A 81 6.93 3.47 -1.19
C CYS A 81 8.37 3.08 -1.58
N GLY A 82 9.28 4.07 -1.64
CA GLY A 82 10.69 3.84 -1.99
C GLY A 82 10.96 3.72 -3.48
N THR A 83 9.98 4.07 -4.35
CA THR A 83 10.18 4.05 -5.81
C THR A 83 11.00 5.24 -6.31
N GLY A 84 11.25 6.26 -5.46
CA GLY A 84 12.08 7.41 -5.82
C GLY A 84 11.44 8.27 -6.92
N GLY A 85 10.11 8.39 -6.91
CA GLY A 85 9.34 9.13 -7.92
C GLY A 85 9.10 8.37 -9.22
N MET A 86 9.55 7.12 -9.34
CA MET A 86 9.28 6.31 -10.53
C MET A 86 7.79 5.96 -10.66
N LEU A 87 7.09 5.77 -9.54
CA LEU A 87 5.65 5.57 -9.56
C LEU A 87 4.89 6.81 -10.05
N ASP A 88 5.37 8.02 -9.76
CA ASP A 88 4.77 9.26 -10.25
C ASP A 88 4.75 9.30 -11.78
N ARG A 89 5.87 8.92 -12.41
CA ARG A 89 5.95 8.86 -13.89
C ARG A 89 4.94 7.90 -14.50
N ILE A 90 4.67 6.78 -13.83
CA ILE A 90 3.64 5.82 -14.28
C ILE A 90 2.24 6.42 -14.09
N CYS A 91 1.99 7.10 -12.97
CA CYS A 91 0.72 7.77 -12.72
C CYS A 91 0.46 8.87 -13.77
N GLU A 92 1.47 9.69 -14.06
CA GLU A 92 1.44 10.72 -15.11
C GLU A 92 1.19 10.13 -16.51
N LYS A 93 1.91 9.06 -16.88
CA LYS A 93 1.72 8.33 -18.15
C LYS A 93 0.24 7.96 -18.35
N HIS A 94 -0.44 7.55 -17.28
CA HIS A 94 -1.80 7.04 -17.33
C HIS A 94 -2.88 8.06 -17.00
N GLY A 95 -2.52 9.25 -16.52
CA GLY A 95 -3.46 10.26 -16.04
C GLY A 95 -4.24 9.81 -14.80
N VAL A 96 -3.60 9.06 -13.90
CA VAL A 96 -4.21 8.58 -12.64
C VAL A 96 -3.54 9.24 -11.44
N GLU A 97 -4.26 9.30 -10.33
CA GLU A 97 -3.74 9.81 -9.06
C GLU A 97 -3.27 8.68 -8.15
N ARG A 98 -2.36 8.99 -7.22
CA ARG A 98 -1.91 8.05 -6.19
C ARG A 98 -2.05 8.62 -4.78
N MET A 99 -1.96 7.75 -3.79
CA MET A 99 -1.83 8.18 -2.39
C MET A 99 -0.60 9.10 -2.23
N ALA A 100 -0.80 10.20 -1.52
CA ALA A 100 0.26 11.16 -1.24
C ALA A 100 1.27 10.60 -0.22
N GLY A 101 2.44 11.24 -0.18
CA GLY A 101 3.47 10.98 0.81
C GLY A 101 4.45 9.85 0.45
N PRO A 102 5.37 9.54 1.38
CA PRO A 102 6.49 8.64 1.13
C PRO A 102 6.15 7.16 1.30
N HIS A 103 5.25 6.79 2.22
CA HIS A 103 4.88 5.41 2.53
C HIS A 103 3.64 5.37 3.44
N CYS A 104 3.10 4.17 3.70
CA CYS A 104 1.88 3.99 4.49
C CYS A 104 1.95 4.52 5.92
N PHE A 105 3.11 4.44 6.57
CA PHE A 105 3.27 4.98 7.93
C PHE A 105 2.99 6.48 8.00
N ALA A 106 3.37 7.25 6.97
CA ALA A 106 3.18 8.70 6.96
C ALA A 106 1.70 9.08 6.92
N PHE A 107 0.89 8.39 6.10
CA PHE A 107 -0.54 8.67 6.08
C PHE A 107 -1.30 8.04 7.25
N TYR A 108 -0.83 6.93 7.85
CA TYR A 108 -1.43 6.42 9.09
C TYR A 108 -1.24 7.37 10.26
N GLN A 109 -0.07 7.98 10.37
CA GLN A 109 0.20 9.01 11.37
C GLN A 109 -0.51 10.33 11.05
N GLY A 110 -0.91 10.53 9.79
CA GLY A 110 -1.38 11.79 9.23
C GLY A 110 -0.20 12.62 8.73
N MET A 111 -0.31 13.12 7.50
CA MET A 111 0.80 13.79 6.81
C MET A 111 1.37 14.99 7.57
N ASP A 112 0.51 15.80 8.20
CA ASP A 112 0.93 16.96 8.99
C ASP A 112 1.66 16.58 10.28
N ALA A 113 1.26 15.44 10.89
CA ALA A 113 1.93 14.94 12.08
C ALA A 113 3.27 14.31 11.73
N TYR A 114 3.31 13.51 10.65
CA TYR A 114 4.54 12.94 10.10
C TYR A 114 5.55 14.03 9.73
N ALA A 115 5.14 15.08 9.03
CA ALA A 115 6.04 16.17 8.61
C ALA A 115 6.74 16.88 9.79
N LYS A 116 6.17 16.83 11.00
CA LYS A 116 6.77 17.43 12.21
C LYS A 116 7.83 16.55 12.88
N VAL A 117 7.84 15.25 12.58
CA VAL A 117 8.69 14.26 13.27
C VAL A 117 9.55 13.43 12.31
N ALA A 118 9.38 13.58 11.00
CA ALA A 118 10.04 12.75 9.99
C ALA A 118 11.57 12.74 10.13
N ASP A 119 12.17 13.90 10.43
CA ASP A 119 13.62 14.02 10.62
C ASP A 119 14.10 13.28 11.89
N ASP A 120 13.27 13.22 12.93
CA ASP A 120 13.58 12.51 14.18
C ASP A 120 13.32 10.99 14.08
N ASP A 121 12.52 10.57 13.10
CA ASP A 121 12.12 9.17 12.90
C ASP A 121 13.09 8.37 12.00
N MET A 122 14.25 8.93 11.63
CA MET A 122 15.27 8.22 10.85
C MET A 122 15.76 6.92 11.50
N MET A 123 15.77 6.87 12.84
CA MET A 123 16.17 5.67 13.61
C MET A 123 14.95 4.90 14.15
N SER A 124 13.76 5.17 13.63
CA SER A 124 12.53 4.46 13.98
C SER A 124 12.31 3.27 13.05
N PHE A 125 11.99 2.12 13.65
CA PHE A 125 11.46 0.97 12.95
C PHE A 125 9.93 1.01 13.02
N TYR A 126 9.25 1.04 11.88
CA TYR A 126 7.79 1.05 11.83
C TYR A 126 7.23 -0.35 11.58
N MET A 127 6.26 -0.75 12.39
CA MET A 127 5.66 -2.07 12.38
C MET A 127 4.14 -1.98 12.44
N THR A 128 3.47 -2.12 11.30
CA THR A 128 2.00 -2.13 11.25
C THR A 128 1.43 -3.43 11.82
N ASP A 129 0.13 -3.43 12.16
CA ASP A 129 -0.61 -4.65 12.55
C ASP A 129 -0.45 -5.79 11.53
N PHE A 130 -0.43 -5.48 10.22
CA PHE A 130 -0.14 -6.46 9.18
C PHE A 130 1.23 -7.13 9.39
N LEU A 131 2.29 -6.33 9.56
CA LEU A 131 3.65 -6.81 9.75
C LEU A 131 3.82 -7.59 11.07
N CYS A 132 3.16 -7.16 12.14
CA CYS A 132 3.09 -7.90 13.40
C CYS A 132 2.45 -9.29 13.20
N ARG A 133 1.32 -9.36 12.48
CA ARG A 133 0.61 -10.64 12.21
C ARG A 133 1.35 -11.55 11.26
N GLN A 134 2.10 -10.97 10.32
CA GLN A 134 2.83 -11.69 9.28
C GLN A 134 4.33 -11.72 9.54
N PHE A 135 4.74 -11.59 10.81
CA PHE A 135 6.15 -11.44 11.19
C PHE A 135 7.03 -12.57 10.65
N ASP A 136 6.55 -13.82 10.71
CA ASP A 136 7.31 -14.95 10.16
C ASP A 136 7.47 -14.89 8.65
N ALA A 137 6.44 -14.44 7.95
CA ALA A 137 6.38 -14.42 6.49
C ALA A 137 7.12 -13.22 5.87
N PHE A 138 7.31 -12.14 6.64
CA PHE A 138 7.94 -10.90 6.16
C PHE A 138 9.31 -10.62 6.81
N PHE A 139 9.55 -11.06 8.04
CA PHE A 139 10.83 -10.88 8.71
C PHE A 139 11.60 -12.18 8.87
N MET A 140 11.06 -13.15 9.63
CA MET A 140 11.87 -14.30 10.04
C MET A 140 12.43 -15.08 8.85
N LYS A 141 11.57 -15.51 7.92
CA LYS A 141 11.99 -16.33 6.78
C LYS A 141 12.68 -15.51 5.68
N PRO A 142 12.14 -14.36 5.20
CA PRO A 142 12.76 -13.64 4.09
C PRO A 142 14.11 -13.03 4.44
N LEU A 143 14.31 -12.63 5.70
CA LEU A 143 15.59 -12.10 6.16
C LEU A 143 16.53 -13.20 6.69
N GLY A 144 16.08 -14.46 6.73
CA GLY A 144 16.88 -15.61 7.16
C GLY A 144 17.18 -15.68 8.65
N LEU A 145 16.40 -14.98 9.49
CA LEU A 145 16.63 -14.87 10.94
C LEU A 145 16.33 -16.17 11.69
N ASP A 146 15.50 -17.04 11.11
CA ASP A 146 15.22 -18.38 11.64
C ASP A 146 16.45 -19.30 11.60
N LYS A 147 17.34 -19.08 10.63
CA LYS A 147 18.59 -19.83 10.44
C LYS A 147 19.82 -19.09 10.95
N HIS A 148 19.80 -17.77 10.88
CA HIS A 148 20.91 -16.87 11.19
C HIS A 148 20.46 -15.78 12.18
N PRO A 149 20.16 -16.14 13.45
CA PRO A 149 19.68 -15.19 14.45
C PRO A 149 20.68 -14.07 14.77
N GLU A 150 21.96 -14.28 14.50
CA GLU A 150 23.00 -13.26 14.61
C GLU A 150 22.74 -12.01 13.75
N LEU A 151 22.05 -12.17 12.61
CA LEU A 151 21.73 -11.06 11.69
C LEU A 151 20.73 -10.06 12.28
N ILE A 152 20.03 -10.41 13.36
CA ILE A 152 19.11 -9.49 14.06
C ILE A 152 19.86 -8.24 14.48
N LYS A 153 21.09 -8.38 14.98
CA LYS A 153 21.90 -7.24 15.40
C LYS A 153 22.31 -6.37 14.21
N ASP A 154 22.66 -6.98 13.09
CA ASP A 154 23.13 -6.26 11.90
C ASP A 154 21.98 -5.50 11.22
N TYR A 155 20.80 -6.11 11.11
CA TYR A 155 19.65 -5.50 10.47
C TYR A 155 18.93 -4.48 11.35
N PHE A 156 18.84 -4.74 12.67
CA PHE A 156 17.99 -3.92 13.55
C PHE A 156 18.74 -3.16 14.64
N GLY A 157 20.03 -3.41 14.86
CA GLY A 157 20.78 -2.88 16.00
C GLY A 157 20.98 -1.36 16.01
N ASN A 158 20.69 -0.68 14.89
CA ASN A 158 20.77 0.78 14.78
C ASN A 158 19.42 1.48 15.01
N TYR A 159 18.30 0.75 15.02
CA TYR A 159 17.01 1.36 15.37
C TYR A 159 16.93 1.61 16.87
N GLN A 160 16.43 2.79 17.24
CA GLN A 160 16.33 3.24 18.63
C GLN A 160 14.88 3.25 19.14
N LYS A 161 13.92 3.17 18.21
CA LYS A 161 12.49 3.31 18.48
C LYS A 161 11.71 2.33 17.61
N LEU A 162 10.70 1.71 18.19
CA LEU A 162 9.69 0.91 17.48
C LEU A 162 8.37 1.69 17.50
N VAL A 163 7.79 1.91 16.32
CA VAL A 163 6.46 2.54 16.16
C VAL A 163 5.50 1.47 15.65
N TYR A 164 4.39 1.25 16.37
CA TYR A 164 3.40 0.22 16.05
C TYR A 164 1.97 0.64 16.36
#